data_AF-A0A0D3H5D8-F1
#
_entry.id   AF-A0A0D3H5D8-F1
#
_cell.length_a   1.000
_cell.length_b   1.000
_cell.length_c   1.000
_cell.angle_alpha   90.00
_cell.angle_beta   90.00
_cell.angle_gamma   90.00
#
_symmetry.space_group_name_H-M   'P 1'
#
loop_
_entity.id
_entity.type
_entity.pdbx_description
1 polymer ?
#
loop_
_entity_poly.entity_id
_entity_poly.type
_entity_poly.pdbx_seq_one_letter_code
_entity_poly.pdbx_strand_id
1 'polypeptide(L)'
;MKAVIVMLEKYPSCATLRDQRKGRTFLPNAVTRGNRALVAFACRNPEFALRIAHGNTALHLAVYCMDQPIFTCLFQNRRVRLDLTNKDGLTVLALAFHNLHGRQGGCSSSDR
;
A
#
# COMPACT_ATOMS: atom_id res chain seq x y z
N MET A 1 -12.28 12.46 3.48
CA MET A 1 -11.31 11.94 2.48
C MET A 1 -10.89 12.98 1.45
N LYS A 2 -11.79 13.84 0.94
CA LYS A 2 -11.44 14.90 -0.03
C LYS A 2 -10.27 15.79 0.39
N ALA A 3 -10.16 16.13 1.68
CA ALA A 3 -9.09 16.99 2.20
C ALA A 3 -7.67 16.44 1.91
N VAL A 4 -7.45 15.12 2.04
CA VAL A 4 -6.14 14.51 1.77
C VAL A 4 -5.81 14.60 0.28
N ILE A 5 -6.78 14.32 -0.58
CA ILE A 5 -6.61 14.42 -2.04
C ILE A 5 -6.28 15.86 -2.44
N VAL A 6 -7.06 16.84 -1.98
CA VAL A 6 -6.81 18.26 -2.27
C VAL A 6 -5.44 18.72 -1.78
N MET A 7 -5.00 18.26 -0.60
CA MET A 7 -3.67 18.58 -0.09
C MET A 7 -2.56 17.97 -0.97
N LEU A 8 -2.72 16.74 -1.44
CA LEU A 8 -1.76 16.07 -2.32
C LEU A 8 -1.72 16.66 -3.73
N GLU A 9 -2.84 17.16 -4.23
CA GLU A 9 -2.92 17.89 -5.50
C GLU A 9 -2.21 19.25 -5.41
N LYS A 10 -2.42 19.97 -4.31
CA LYS A 10 -1.81 21.29 -4.11
C LYS A 10 -0.34 21.22 -3.70
N TYR A 11 0.04 20.19 -2.96
CA TYR A 11 1.39 19.97 -2.43
C TYR A 11 1.81 18.49 -2.58
N PRO A 12 2.31 18.08 -3.77
CA PRO A 12 2.70 16.69 -4.02
C PRO A 12 3.80 16.16 -3.09
N SER A 13 4.62 17.06 -2.53
CA SER A 13 5.65 16.70 -1.54
C SER A 13 5.04 16.15 -0.24
N CYS A 14 3.80 16.53 0.12
CA CYS A 14 3.13 15.99 1.30
C CYS A 14 2.90 14.48 1.20
N ALA A 15 2.96 13.93 0.00
CA ALA A 15 2.78 12.53 -0.27
C ALA A 15 3.91 11.64 0.29
N THR A 16 5.07 12.23 0.64
CA THR A 16 6.19 11.56 1.31
C THR A 16 6.18 11.70 2.83
N LEU A 17 5.24 12.49 3.39
CA LEU A 17 5.12 12.64 4.84
C LEU A 17 4.80 11.30 5.48
N ARG A 18 5.50 11.01 6.57
CA ARG A 18 5.38 9.77 7.33
C ARG A 18 4.71 10.07 8.66
N ASP A 19 3.79 9.22 9.07
CA ASP A 19 3.22 9.31 10.42
C ASP A 19 4.30 9.00 11.47
N GLN A 20 4.23 9.62 12.65
CA GLN A 20 5.25 9.44 13.69
C GLN A 20 5.22 8.07 14.37
N ARG A 21 4.09 7.35 14.34
CA ARG A 21 3.93 6.09 15.08
C ARG A 21 4.48 4.90 14.34
N LYS A 22 4.18 4.83 13.04
CA LYS A 22 4.47 3.71 12.15
C LYS A 22 5.32 4.15 10.95
N GLY A 23 5.76 5.41 10.85
CA GLY A 23 6.57 5.87 9.73
C GLY A 23 5.94 5.63 8.36
N ARG A 24 4.61 5.45 8.29
CA ARG A 24 3.89 5.09 7.06
C ARG A 24 3.48 6.37 6.36
N THR A 25 3.59 6.37 5.04
CA THR A 25 2.98 7.43 4.22
C THR A 25 1.47 7.21 4.06
N PHE A 26 0.78 8.14 3.40
CA PHE A 26 -0.66 8.04 3.20
C PHE A 26 -1.12 6.76 2.48
N LEU A 27 -0.38 6.27 1.47
CA LEU A 27 -0.84 5.15 0.62
C LEU A 27 -0.91 3.81 1.36
N PRO A 28 0.14 3.33 2.07
CA PRO A 28 0.04 2.16 2.93
C PRO A 28 -1.14 2.21 3.90
N ASN A 29 -1.40 3.36 4.53
CA ASN A 29 -2.55 3.55 5.41
C ASN A 29 -3.90 3.50 4.66
N ALA A 30 -3.94 4.00 3.42
CA ALA A 30 -5.11 3.88 2.57
C ALA A 30 -5.41 2.42 2.21
N VAL A 31 -4.37 1.63 1.90
CA VAL A 31 -4.48 0.20 1.64
C VAL A 31 -4.97 -0.55 2.88
N THR A 32 -4.35 -0.33 4.05
CA THR A 32 -4.75 -1.07 5.26
C THR A 32 -6.17 -0.75 5.73
N ARG A 33 -6.66 0.44 5.41
CA ARG A 33 -8.02 0.88 5.72
C ARG A 33 -9.03 0.55 4.61
N GLY A 34 -8.63 -0.09 3.52
CA GLY A 34 -9.51 -0.38 2.37
C GLY A 34 -10.05 0.89 1.68
N ASN A 35 -9.34 2.02 1.80
CA ASN A 35 -9.78 3.31 1.27
C ASN A 35 -9.54 3.38 -0.25
N ARG A 36 -10.46 2.80 -1.01
CA ARG A 36 -10.40 2.69 -2.47
C ARG A 36 -10.29 4.03 -3.18
N ALA A 37 -10.94 5.09 -2.69
CA ALA A 37 -10.88 6.41 -3.31
C ALA A 37 -9.46 7.00 -3.27
N LEU A 38 -8.80 6.90 -2.12
CA LEU A 38 -7.45 7.43 -1.94
C LEU A 38 -6.40 6.54 -2.63
N VAL A 39 -6.63 5.23 -2.69
CA VAL A 39 -5.80 4.30 -3.49
C VAL A 39 -5.94 4.60 -4.99
N ALA A 40 -7.17 4.77 -5.50
CA ALA A 40 -7.40 5.10 -6.91
C ALA A 40 -6.72 6.42 -7.30
N PHE A 41 -6.77 7.44 -6.42
CA PHE A 41 -6.03 8.67 -6.61
C PHE A 41 -4.51 8.45 -6.70
N ALA A 42 -3.96 7.60 -5.83
CA ALA A 42 -2.55 7.25 -5.88
C ALA A 42 -2.18 6.44 -7.13
N CYS A 43 -3.03 5.52 -7.61
CA CYS A 43 -2.76 4.76 -8.83
C CYS A 43 -2.73 5.63 -10.09
N ARG A 44 -3.48 6.74 -10.12
CA ARG A 44 -3.41 7.74 -11.20
C ARG A 44 -2.07 8.49 -11.25
N ASN A 45 -1.30 8.45 -10.17
CA ASN A 45 -0.01 9.12 -10.03
C ASN A 45 1.09 8.08 -9.77
N PRO A 46 1.83 7.62 -10.80
CA PRO A 46 2.76 6.50 -10.67
C PRO A 46 3.78 6.64 -9.53
N GLU A 47 4.24 7.86 -9.24
CA GLU A 47 5.16 8.18 -8.14
C GLU A 47 4.59 7.85 -6.76
N PHE A 48 3.26 7.93 -6.60
CA PHE A 48 2.61 7.68 -5.33
C PHE A 48 2.43 6.19 -5.07
N ALA A 49 2.20 5.39 -6.13
CA ALA A 49 1.98 3.95 -6.03
C ALA A 49 3.24 3.15 -5.63
N LEU A 50 4.44 3.74 -5.74
CA LEU A 50 5.72 3.10 -5.39
C LEU A 50 6.11 3.24 -3.91
N ARG A 51 5.23 3.81 -3.06
CA ARG A 51 5.60 4.12 -1.68
C ARG A 51 5.73 2.88 -0.79
N ILE A 52 6.71 2.94 0.11
CA ILE A 52 7.09 1.87 1.04
C ILE A 52 6.79 2.31 2.48
N ALA A 53 6.32 1.37 3.31
CA ALA A 53 6.12 1.50 4.74
C ALA A 53 6.72 0.29 5.47
N HIS A 54 7.66 0.52 6.39
CA HIS A 54 8.30 -0.53 7.20
C HIS A 54 8.80 -1.74 6.38
N GLY A 55 9.40 -1.50 5.22
CA GLY A 55 9.84 -2.55 4.30
C GLY A 55 8.73 -3.15 3.44
N ASN A 56 7.45 -2.99 3.77
CA ASN A 56 6.33 -3.39 2.91
C ASN A 56 6.05 -2.32 1.85
N THR A 57 5.95 -2.70 0.58
CA THR A 57 5.33 -1.84 -0.44
C THR A 57 3.81 -1.84 -0.28
N ALA A 58 3.12 -0.86 -0.86
CA ALA A 58 1.65 -0.88 -0.92
C ALA A 58 1.09 -2.18 -1.53
N LEU A 59 1.83 -2.83 -2.44
CA LEU A 59 1.46 -4.10 -3.06
C LEU A 59 1.54 -5.29 -2.08
N HIS A 60 2.55 -5.33 -1.22
CA HIS A 60 2.64 -6.33 -0.14
C HIS A 60 1.41 -6.23 0.77
N LEU A 61 1.00 -5.02 1.14
CA LEU A 61 -0.17 -4.79 1.99
C LEU A 61 -1.48 -5.19 1.30
N ALA A 62 -1.60 -4.97 -0.01
CA ALA A 62 -2.77 -5.39 -0.78
C ALA A 62 -2.93 -6.92 -0.78
N VAL A 63 -1.81 -7.66 -0.93
CA VAL A 63 -1.78 -9.13 -0.85
C VAL A 63 -2.04 -9.62 0.57
N TYR A 64 -1.43 -8.97 1.58
CA TYR A 64 -1.68 -9.27 2.98
C TYR A 64 -3.16 -9.13 3.36
N CYS A 65 -3.81 -8.07 2.89
CA CYS A 65 -5.22 -7.82 3.17
C CYS A 65 -6.18 -8.48 2.16
N MET A 66 -5.64 -9.25 1.21
CA MET A 66 -6.39 -9.98 0.18
C MET A 66 -7.37 -9.08 -0.63
N ASP A 67 -7.06 -7.79 -0.77
CA ASP A 67 -7.91 -6.82 -1.47
C ASP A 67 -7.54 -6.79 -2.98
N GLN A 68 -8.22 -7.65 -3.75
CA GLN A 68 -8.02 -7.79 -5.19
C GLN A 68 -8.21 -6.49 -5.99
N PRO A 69 -9.24 -5.66 -5.74
CA PRO A 69 -9.36 -4.34 -6.36
C PRO A 69 -8.16 -3.41 -6.12
N ILE A 70 -7.70 -3.31 -4.87
CA ILE A 70 -6.53 -2.48 -4.53
C ILE A 70 -5.26 -3.04 -5.18
N PHE A 71 -5.09 -4.37 -5.14
CA PHE A 71 -3.97 -5.03 -5.80
C PHE A 71 -3.92 -4.70 -7.29
N THR A 72 -5.03 -4.89 -8.01
CA THR A 72 -5.12 -4.62 -9.44
C THR A 72 -4.78 -3.17 -9.77
N CYS A 73 -5.31 -2.21 -8.99
CA CYS A 73 -5.04 -0.79 -9.16
C CYS A 73 -3.54 -0.46 -9.07
N LEU A 74 -2.86 -1.02 -8.06
CA LEU A 74 -1.44 -0.80 -7.84
C LEU A 74 -0.58 -1.53 -8.90
N PHE A 75 -0.97 -2.76 -9.25
CA PHE A 75 -0.25 -3.62 -10.19
C PHE A 75 -0.22 -3.08 -11.63
N GLN A 76 -1.21 -2.27 -12.01
CA GLN A 76 -1.25 -1.59 -13.31
C GLN A 76 -0.08 -0.62 -13.52
N ASN A 77 0.57 -0.16 -12.45
CA ASN A 77 1.75 0.68 -12.58
C ASN A 77 2.99 -0.16 -12.93
N ARG A 78 3.48 -0.01 -14.17
CA ARG A 78 4.66 -0.71 -14.72
C ARG A 78 5.97 -0.46 -13.96
N ARG A 79 6.05 0.58 -13.12
CA ARG A 79 7.23 0.87 -12.29
C ARG A 79 7.26 0.06 -10.99
N VAL A 80 6.18 -0.64 -10.66
CA VAL A 80 6.10 -1.44 -9.44
C VAL A 80 7.07 -2.62 -9.54
N ARG A 81 7.89 -2.76 -8.51
CA ARG A 81 8.89 -3.83 -8.39
C ARG A 81 8.34 -4.97 -7.53
N LEU A 82 8.26 -6.16 -8.14
CA LEU A 82 7.77 -7.39 -7.49
C LEU A 82 8.89 -8.18 -6.80
N ASP A 83 10.13 -7.84 -7.11
CA ASP A 83 11.36 -8.43 -6.57
C ASP A 83 11.80 -7.81 -5.24
N LEU A 84 11.17 -6.70 -4.84
CA LEU A 84 11.37 -6.14 -3.50
C LEU A 84 10.84 -7.11 -2.46
N THR A 85 11.68 -7.42 -1.48
CA THR A 85 11.29 -8.18 -0.29
C THR A 85 10.82 -7.24 0.81
N ASN A 86 9.83 -7.68 1.57
CA ASN A 86 9.44 -7.00 2.79
C ASN A 86 10.43 -7.22 3.94
N LYS A 87 10.11 -6.69 5.12
CA LYS A 87 10.91 -6.86 6.35
C LYS A 87 11.07 -8.32 6.79
N ASP A 88 10.18 -9.21 6.37
CA ASP A 88 10.22 -10.65 6.66
C ASP A 88 11.00 -11.41 5.58
N GLY A 89 11.64 -10.71 4.64
CA GLY A 89 12.37 -11.29 3.51
C GLY A 89 11.48 -11.84 2.40
N LEU A 90 10.17 -11.60 2.46
CA LEU A 90 9.20 -12.14 1.50
C LEU A 90 8.94 -11.17 0.36
N THR A 91 9.00 -11.66 -0.87
CA THR A 91 8.45 -10.94 -2.03
C THR A 91 6.92 -10.96 -1.99
N VAL A 92 6.29 -10.13 -2.83
CA VAL A 92 4.82 -10.12 -2.97
C VAL A 92 4.28 -11.51 -3.34
N LEU A 93 4.99 -12.23 -4.20
CA LEU A 93 4.61 -13.59 -4.61
C LEU A 93 4.76 -14.58 -3.44
N ALA A 94 5.90 -14.55 -2.75
CA ALA A 94 6.13 -15.43 -1.59
C ALA A 94 5.10 -15.19 -0.48
N LEU A 95 4.74 -13.92 -0.24
CA LEU A 95 3.68 -13.53 0.69
C LEU A 95 2.30 -14.07 0.28
N ALA A 96 1.98 -14.06 -1.01
CA ALA A 96 0.72 -14.62 -1.51
C ALA A 96 0.62 -16.12 -1.21
N PHE A 97 1.67 -16.89 -1.48
CA PHE A 97 1.73 -18.31 -1.11
C PHE A 97 1.63 -18.51 0.39
N HIS A 98 2.37 -17.73 1.18
CA HIS A 98 2.31 -17.79 2.64
C HIS A 98 0.88 -17.58 3.17
N ASN A 99 0.13 -16.63 2.61
CA ASN A 99 -1.25 -16.36 3.03
C ASN A 99 -2.22 -17.48 2.68
N LEU A 100 -2.05 -18.11 1.50
CA LEU A 100 -2.88 -19.25 1.07
C LEU A 100 -2.73 -20.45 2.01
N HIS A 101 -1.52 -20.69 2.51
CA HIS A 101 -1.24 -21.81 3.42
C HIS A 101 -1.45 -21.48 4.91
N GLY A 102 -1.43 -20.19 5.29
CA GLY A 102 -1.45 -19.77 6.70
C GLY A 102 -2.76 -19.21 7.28
N ARG A 103 -3.81 -18.91 6.49
CA ARG A 103 -5.03 -18.16 6.94
C ARG A 103 -4.74 -16.89 7.76
N GLN A 104 -3.59 -16.24 7.58
CA GLN A 104 -3.21 -15.00 8.30
C GLN A 104 -3.57 -13.70 7.55
N GLY A 105 -4.19 -13.79 6.37
CA GLY A 105 -4.55 -12.63 5.56
C GLY A 105 -5.73 -11.87 6.14
N GLY A 106 -5.46 -10.80 6.90
CA GLY A 106 -6.49 -9.94 7.44
C GLY A 106 -5.90 -8.66 8.01
N CYS A 107 -6.25 -7.51 7.41
CA CYS A 107 -6.00 -6.19 7.99
C CYS A 107 -6.73 -6.09 9.35
N SER A 108 -6.02 -6.43 10.43
CA SER A 108 -6.54 -6.39 11.80
C SER A 108 -6.73 -4.94 12.30
N SER A 109 -7.55 -4.74 13.33
CA SER A 109 -7.85 -3.41 13.89
C SER A 109 -6.61 -2.64 14.35
N SER A 110 -5.54 -3.36 14.74
CA SER A 110 -4.24 -2.81 15.15
C SER A 110 -3.42 -2.27 13.97
N ASP A 111 -3.75 -2.64 12.73
CA ASP A 111 -3.12 -2.13 11.51
C ASP A 111 -3.75 -0.85 10.95
N ARG A 112 -4.90 -0.44 11.50
CA ARG A 112 -5.59 0.82 11.15
C ARG A 112 -4.96 2.04 11.79
#